data_AF-A0A2U1P576-F1
#
_entry.id   AF-A0A2U1P576-F1
#
_cell.length_a   1.000
_cell.length_b   1.000
_cell.length_c   1.000
_cell.angle_alpha   90.00
_cell.angle_beta   90.00
_cell.angle_gamma   90.00
#
_symmetry.space_group_name_H-M   'P 1'
#
loop_
_entity.id
_entity.type
_entity.pdbx_description
1 polymer ?
#
loop_
_entity_poly.entity_id
_entity_poly.type
_entity_poly.pdbx_seq_one_letter_code
_entity_poly.pdbx_strand_id
1 'polypeptide(L)'
;MSPKFARCLEIANQIGDRRVEKVLEAVFTREKNAYLCDEKDYNQRIEELKVRIEHRHEIYKELKKHGIHSVFDECLSELKAAEKVDFEEMGWLIRRSYAASLRVDDKNMIVKKLRSHFDATACIGLECLEKAQARNGDILQALIGALDLARAVRDEKREHVMLMDVRD
;
A
#
# COMPACT_ATOMS: atom_id res chain seq x y z
N MET A 1 -1.78 9.86 -29.74
CA MET A 1 -2.76 9.28 -28.80
C MET A 1 -2.59 9.96 -27.45
N SER A 2 -3.66 10.48 -26.84
CA SER A 2 -3.58 11.08 -25.50
C SER A 2 -3.33 9.98 -24.46
N PRO A 3 -2.46 10.19 -23.45
CA PRO A 3 -2.27 9.21 -22.39
C PRO A 3 -3.60 8.93 -21.70
N LYS A 4 -3.97 7.64 -21.58
CA LYS A 4 -5.04 7.25 -20.64
C LYS A 4 -4.58 7.74 -19.26
N PHE A 5 -5.40 8.55 -18.58
CA PHE A 5 -5.13 9.15 -17.26
C PHE A 5 -4.21 10.39 -17.23
N ALA A 6 -4.36 11.33 -18.16
CA ALA A 6 -3.63 12.61 -18.18
C ALA A 6 -3.64 13.38 -16.83
N ARG A 7 -4.78 13.41 -16.11
CA ARG A 7 -4.87 14.03 -14.78
C ARG A 7 -4.01 13.34 -13.72
N CYS A 8 -3.90 12.01 -13.76
CA CYS A 8 -3.04 11.27 -12.83
C CYS A 8 -1.56 11.55 -13.11
N LEU A 9 -1.20 11.73 -14.39
CA LEU A 9 0.14 12.09 -14.82
C LEU A 9 0.54 13.50 -14.35
N GLU A 10 -0.37 14.48 -14.45
CA GLU A 10 -0.16 15.84 -13.94
C GLU A 10 0.07 15.85 -12.42
N ILE A 11 -0.75 15.11 -11.68
CA ILE A 11 -0.62 14.99 -10.22
C ILE A 11 0.69 14.30 -9.84
N ALA A 12 1.09 13.23 -10.54
CA ALA A 12 2.34 12.53 -10.30
C ALA A 12 3.57 13.43 -10.54
N ASN A 13 3.55 14.23 -11.62
CA ASN A 13 4.61 15.18 -11.95
C ASN A 13 4.73 16.32 -10.92
N GLN A 14 3.62 16.75 -10.30
CA GLN A 14 3.62 17.77 -9.24
C GLN A 14 4.17 17.25 -7.91
N ILE A 15 3.94 15.97 -7.60
CA ILE A 15 4.35 15.35 -6.32
C ILE A 15 5.81 14.88 -6.37
N GLY A 16 6.33 14.62 -7.58
CA GLY A 16 7.59 13.91 -7.80
C GLY A 16 7.40 12.40 -7.60
N ASP A 17 7.65 11.63 -8.65
CA ASP A 17 7.25 10.21 -8.81
C ASP A 17 7.57 9.32 -7.59
N ARG A 18 8.76 9.49 -6.99
CA ARG A 18 9.22 8.74 -5.79
C ARG A 18 8.48 9.07 -4.49
N ARG A 19 7.71 10.16 -4.43
CA ARG A 19 6.89 10.53 -3.25
C ARG A 19 5.45 10.05 -3.38
N VAL A 20 4.96 9.83 -4.61
CA VAL A 20 3.60 9.36 -4.87
C VAL A 20 3.38 7.98 -4.24
N GLU A 21 4.34 7.06 -4.41
CA GLU A 21 4.33 5.75 -3.76
C GLU A 21 4.14 5.87 -2.25
N LYS A 22 5.01 6.64 -1.58
CA LYS A 22 4.99 6.82 -0.12
C LYS A 22 3.67 7.45 0.35
N VAL A 23 3.13 8.39 -0.40
CA VAL A 23 1.84 9.04 -0.09
C VAL A 23 0.70 8.03 -0.22
N LEU A 24 0.63 7.28 -1.32
CA LEU A 24 -0.40 6.27 -1.54
C LEU A 24 -0.32 5.15 -0.49
N GLU A 25 0.88 4.65 -0.21
CA GLU A 25 1.10 3.64 0.81
C GLU A 25 0.67 4.12 2.19
N ALA A 26 1.01 5.36 2.56
CA ALA A 26 0.57 5.95 3.82
C ALA A 26 -0.96 6.07 3.92
N VAL A 27 -1.63 6.49 2.83
CA VAL A 27 -3.10 6.59 2.77
C VAL A 27 -3.74 5.21 2.97
N PHE A 28 -3.34 4.21 2.19
CA PHE A 28 -3.92 2.86 2.29
C PHE A 28 -3.59 2.17 3.60
N THR A 29 -2.42 2.45 4.18
CA THR A 29 -2.05 1.95 5.51
C THR A 29 -2.94 2.55 6.59
N ARG A 30 -3.19 3.87 6.54
CA ARG A 30 -4.10 4.54 7.48
C ARG A 30 -5.53 3.99 7.37
N GLU A 31 -6.03 3.83 6.15
CA GLU A 31 -7.36 3.26 5.91
C GLU A 31 -7.46 1.82 6.42
N LYS A 32 -6.45 0.98 6.17
CA LYS A 32 -6.37 -0.37 6.72
C LYS A 32 -6.45 -0.37 8.24
N ASN A 33 -5.68 0.50 8.90
CA ASN A 33 -5.68 0.59 10.35
C ASN A 33 -7.02 1.06 10.89
N ALA A 34 -7.71 1.99 10.20
CA ALA A 34 -9.06 2.39 10.57
C ALA A 34 -10.04 1.20 10.52
N TYR A 35 -9.99 0.36 9.47
CA TYR A 35 -10.83 -0.83 9.40
C TYR A 35 -10.51 -1.88 10.46
N LEU A 36 -9.24 -2.03 10.86
CA LEU A 36 -8.86 -2.91 11.98
C LEU A 36 -9.42 -2.37 13.32
N CYS A 37 -9.41 -1.05 13.51
CA CYS A 37 -10.04 -0.43 14.68
C CYS A 37 -11.56 -0.67 14.66
N ASP A 38 -12.23 -0.41 13.54
CA ASP A 38 -13.68 -0.66 13.38
C ASP A 38 -14.03 -2.13 13.68
N GLU A 39 -13.29 -3.08 13.11
CA GLU A 39 -13.49 -4.52 13.34
C GLU A 39 -13.35 -4.87 14.83
N LYS A 40 -12.31 -4.34 15.49
CA LYS A 40 -12.10 -4.55 16.93
C LYS A 40 -13.26 -4.00 17.76
N ASP A 41 -13.73 -2.80 17.45
CA ASP A 41 -14.83 -2.15 18.17
C ASP A 41 -16.15 -2.92 17.98
N TYR A 42 -16.42 -3.39 16.76
CA TYR A 42 -17.57 -4.27 16.49
C TYR A 42 -17.49 -5.58 17.26
N ASN A 43 -16.33 -6.23 17.26
CA ASN A 43 -16.12 -7.50 17.97
C ASN A 43 -16.27 -7.33 19.48
N GLN A 44 -15.74 -6.24 20.05
CA GLN A 44 -15.93 -5.92 21.46
C GLN A 44 -17.41 -5.77 21.81
N ARG A 45 -18.17 -5.04 20.97
CA ARG A 45 -19.61 -4.87 21.16
C ARG A 45 -20.38 -6.19 21.02
N ILE A 46 -19.97 -7.08 20.12
CA ILE A 46 -20.55 -8.42 19.99
C ILE A 46 -20.40 -9.21 21.31
N GLU A 47 -19.23 -9.17 21.95
CA GLU A 47 -19.03 -9.87 23.22
C GLU A 47 -19.91 -9.30 24.35
N GLU A 48 -20.08 -7.98 24.42
CA GLU A 48 -21.03 -7.35 25.35
C GLU A 48 -22.47 -7.83 25.11
N LEU A 49 -22.88 -7.95 23.85
CA LEU A 49 -24.21 -8.43 23.48
C LEU A 49 -24.42 -9.90 23.86
N LYS A 50 -23.40 -10.76 23.70
CA LYS A 50 -23.50 -12.17 24.11
C LYS A 50 -23.83 -12.29 25.59
N VAL A 51 -23.07 -11.57 26.44
CA VAL A 51 -23.31 -11.55 27.88
C VAL A 51 -24.71 -11.02 28.21
N ARG A 52 -25.14 -9.95 27.52
CA ARG A 52 -26.47 -9.35 27.72
C ARG A 52 -27.60 -10.30 27.35
N ILE A 53 -27.48 -11.00 26.22
CA ILE A 53 -28.42 -12.00 25.74
C ILE A 53 -28.48 -13.16 26.72
N GLU A 54 -27.35 -13.73 27.11
CA GLU A 54 -27.28 -14.84 28.07
C GLU A 54 -27.97 -14.47 29.39
N HIS A 55 -27.70 -13.28 29.92
CA HIS A 55 -28.33 -12.82 31.15
C HIS A 55 -29.86 -12.68 31.01
N ARG A 56 -30.35 -12.05 29.93
CA ARG A 56 -31.80 -11.96 29.68
C ARG A 56 -32.45 -13.32 29.50
N HIS A 57 -31.76 -14.23 28.81
CA HIS A 57 -32.23 -15.58 28.58
C HIS A 57 -32.39 -16.37 29.88
N GLU A 58 -31.44 -16.25 30.80
CA GLU A 58 -31.53 -16.88 32.12
C GLU A 58 -32.65 -16.27 32.97
N ILE A 59 -32.84 -14.95 32.96
CA ILE A 59 -33.99 -14.30 33.64
C ILE A 59 -35.30 -14.83 33.07
N TYR A 60 -35.42 -14.92 31.74
CA TYR A 60 -36.60 -15.45 31.07
C TYR A 60 -36.89 -16.90 31.51
N LYS A 61 -35.86 -17.75 31.61
CA LYS A 61 -36.00 -19.12 32.10
C LYS A 61 -36.48 -19.19 33.55
N GLU A 62 -35.91 -18.40 34.45
CA GLU A 62 -36.31 -18.38 35.86
C GLU A 62 -37.75 -17.89 36.04
N LEU A 63 -38.12 -16.78 35.40
CA LEU A 63 -39.49 -16.27 35.44
C LEU A 63 -40.50 -17.30 34.92
N LYS A 64 -40.15 -18.04 33.86
CA LYS A 64 -41.01 -19.08 33.30
C LYS A 64 -41.21 -20.27 34.24
N LYS A 65 -40.27 -20.58 35.13
CA LYS A 65 -40.39 -21.68 36.11
C LYS A 65 -41.43 -21.40 37.19
N HIS A 66 -41.67 -20.13 37.54
CA HIS A 66 -42.60 -19.75 38.60
C HIS A 66 -44.09 -19.78 38.19
N GLY A 67 -44.39 -20.26 36.98
CA GLY A 67 -45.76 -20.37 36.47
C GLY A 67 -46.21 -19.09 35.77
N ILE A 68 -47.14 -19.25 34.83
CA ILE A 68 -47.69 -18.15 34.02
C ILE A 68 -48.75 -17.42 34.85
N HIS A 69 -48.31 -16.57 35.77
CA HIS A 69 -49.18 -15.51 36.28
C HIS A 69 -49.33 -14.47 35.18
N SER A 70 -50.56 -14.02 34.91
CA SER A 70 -50.85 -13.01 33.88
C SER A 70 -50.04 -11.71 34.03
N VAL A 71 -49.58 -11.42 35.26
CA VAL A 71 -48.69 -10.28 35.56
C VAL A 71 -47.30 -10.44 34.90
N PHE A 72 -46.81 -11.66 34.70
CA PHE A 72 -45.52 -11.91 34.06
C PHE A 72 -45.61 -12.01 32.53
N ASP A 73 -46.81 -12.18 31.96
CA ASP A 73 -46.95 -12.31 30.50
C ASP A 73 -46.46 -11.08 29.75
N GLU A 74 -46.76 -9.89 30.28
CA GLU A 74 -46.28 -8.62 29.74
C GLU A 74 -44.75 -8.53 29.87
N CYS A 75 -44.19 -8.75 31.07
CA CYS A 75 -42.75 -8.71 31.31
C CYS A 75 -41.97 -9.74 30.47
N LEU A 76 -42.50 -10.96 30.30
CA LEU A 76 -41.89 -12.00 29.48
C LEU A 76 -41.92 -11.62 27.99
N SER A 77 -42.99 -10.99 27.53
CA SER A 77 -43.12 -10.50 26.15
C SER A 77 -42.13 -9.37 25.87
N GLU A 78 -42.00 -8.41 26.79
CA GLU A 78 -41.02 -7.32 26.71
C GLU A 78 -39.58 -7.84 26.73
N LEU A 79 -39.26 -8.75 27.66
CA LEU A 79 -37.93 -9.33 27.79
C LEU A 79 -37.52 -10.09 26.52
N LYS A 80 -38.45 -10.86 25.94
CA LYS A 80 -38.24 -11.59 24.68
C LYS A 80 -38.10 -10.66 23.48
N ALA A 81 -38.87 -9.57 23.44
CA ALA A 81 -38.73 -8.54 22.42
C ALA A 81 -37.36 -7.85 22.51
N ALA A 82 -36.93 -7.49 23.71
CA ALA A 82 -35.62 -6.91 23.95
C ALA A 82 -34.49 -7.88 23.53
N GLU A 83 -34.54 -9.13 23.96
CA GLU A 83 -33.57 -10.18 23.57
C GLU A 83 -33.49 -10.33 22.05
N LYS A 84 -34.63 -10.29 21.34
CA LYS A 84 -34.66 -10.30 19.88
C LYS A 84 -33.93 -9.10 19.26
N VAL A 85 -34.12 -7.90 19.81
CA VAL A 85 -33.40 -6.69 19.35
C VAL A 85 -31.89 -6.85 19.52
N ASP A 86 -31.43 -7.47 20.61
CA ASP A 86 -30.01 -7.74 20.82
C ASP A 86 -29.44 -8.71 19.77
N PHE A 87 -30.20 -9.77 19.41
CA PHE A 87 -29.80 -10.67 18.34
C PHE A 87 -29.72 -9.97 16.99
N GLU A 88 -30.65 -9.05 16.71
CA GLU A 88 -30.63 -8.24 15.49
C GLU A 88 -29.42 -7.29 15.45
N GLU A 89 -29.09 -6.61 16.57
CA GLU A 89 -27.90 -5.78 16.73
C GLU A 89 -26.63 -6.63 16.53
N MET A 90 -26.55 -7.81 17.15
CA MET A 90 -25.42 -8.74 17.01
C MET A 90 -25.24 -9.19 15.56
N GLY A 91 -26.31 -9.58 14.89
CA GLY A 91 -26.27 -9.98 13.48
C GLY A 91 -25.82 -8.84 12.56
N TRP A 92 -26.21 -7.60 12.86
CA TRP A 92 -25.74 -6.41 12.14
C TRP A 92 -24.23 -6.17 12.37
N LEU A 93 -23.76 -6.26 13.60
CA LEU A 93 -22.34 -6.09 13.95
C LEU A 93 -21.45 -7.16 13.30
N ILE A 94 -21.88 -8.43 13.27
CA ILE A 94 -21.14 -9.52 12.63
C ILE A 94 -20.93 -9.21 11.14
N ARG A 95 -21.98 -8.76 10.45
CA ARG A 95 -21.86 -8.36 9.03
C ARG A 95 -20.91 -7.18 8.85
N ARG A 96 -20.90 -6.23 9.79
CA ARG A 96 -20.04 -5.04 9.73
C ARG A 96 -18.57 -5.38 10.00
N SER A 97 -18.31 -6.22 11.00
CA SER A 97 -17.00 -6.78 11.32
C SER A 97 -16.42 -7.54 10.12
N TYR A 98 -17.19 -8.45 9.52
CA TYR A 98 -16.78 -9.16 8.31
C TYR A 98 -16.47 -8.20 7.14
N ALA A 99 -17.32 -7.19 6.91
CA ALA A 99 -17.08 -6.19 5.86
C ALA A 99 -15.81 -5.35 6.12
N ALA A 100 -15.49 -5.04 7.38
CA ALA A 100 -14.26 -4.34 7.74
C ALA A 100 -13.03 -5.23 7.44
N SER A 101 -13.09 -6.52 7.80
CA SER A 101 -12.04 -7.51 7.51
C SER A 101 -11.76 -7.63 6.01
N LEU A 102 -12.80 -7.74 5.16
CA LEU A 102 -12.63 -7.75 3.71
C LEU A 102 -11.93 -6.48 3.18
N ARG A 103 -12.25 -5.31 3.74
CA ARG A 103 -11.60 -4.06 3.36
C ARG A 103 -10.12 -4.03 3.80
N VAL A 104 -9.78 -4.63 4.93
CA VAL A 104 -8.37 -4.80 5.35
C VAL A 104 -7.61 -5.62 4.31
N ASP A 105 -8.18 -6.73 3.85
CA ASP A 105 -7.58 -7.59 2.83
C ASP A 105 -7.40 -6.88 1.49
N ASP A 106 -8.42 -6.15 1.04
CA ASP A 106 -8.35 -5.32 -0.17
C ASP A 106 -7.20 -4.30 -0.07
N LYS A 107 -7.07 -3.60 1.05
CA LYS A 107 -6.01 -2.61 1.27
C LYS A 107 -4.63 -3.27 1.30
N ASN A 108 -4.50 -4.42 1.95
CA ASN A 108 -3.27 -5.20 1.95
C ASN A 108 -2.87 -5.62 0.53
N MET A 109 -3.82 -6.06 -0.29
CA MET A 109 -3.56 -6.41 -1.69
C MET A 109 -3.11 -5.19 -2.50
N ILE A 110 -3.77 -4.04 -2.34
CA ILE A 110 -3.40 -2.79 -3.04
C ILE A 110 -1.98 -2.37 -2.67
N VAL A 111 -1.64 -2.34 -1.38
CA VAL A 111 -0.28 -1.99 -0.93
C VAL A 111 0.77 -2.92 -1.52
N LYS A 112 0.52 -4.23 -1.55
CA LYS A 112 1.44 -5.21 -2.18
C LYS A 112 1.65 -4.92 -3.67
N LYS A 113 0.57 -4.64 -4.41
CA LYS A 113 0.64 -4.31 -5.85
C LYS A 113 1.37 -3.01 -6.11
N LEU A 114 1.17 -1.99 -5.27
CA LEU A 114 1.88 -0.72 -5.38
C LEU A 114 3.39 -0.94 -5.24
N ARG A 115 3.83 -1.60 -4.17
CA ARG A 115 5.25 -1.90 -3.96
C ARG A 115 5.86 -2.64 -5.15
N SER A 116 5.20 -3.69 -5.66
CA SER A 116 5.74 -4.44 -6.80
C SER A 116 5.84 -3.61 -8.08
N HIS A 117 4.88 -2.71 -8.33
CA HIS A 117 4.89 -1.86 -9.52
C HIS A 117 6.04 -0.83 -9.47
N PHE A 118 6.24 -0.20 -8.32
CA PHE A 118 7.31 0.77 -8.14
C PHE A 118 8.69 0.10 -8.11
N ASP A 119 8.84 -1.08 -7.49
CA ASP A 119 10.06 -1.87 -7.54
C ASP A 119 10.42 -2.25 -8.99
N ALA A 120 9.45 -2.76 -9.77
CA ALA A 120 9.68 -3.10 -11.18
C ALA A 120 10.09 -1.87 -12.01
N THR A 121 9.47 -0.71 -11.76
CA THR A 121 9.82 0.54 -12.45
C THR A 121 11.23 1.01 -12.08
N ALA A 122 11.63 0.88 -10.81
CA ALA A 122 12.97 1.19 -10.35
C ALA A 122 14.02 0.29 -11.02
N CYS A 123 13.75 -1.01 -11.18
CA CYS A 123 14.63 -1.94 -11.90
C CYS A 123 14.83 -1.53 -13.37
N ILE A 124 13.75 -1.20 -14.10
CA ILE A 124 13.85 -0.74 -15.49
C ILE A 124 14.67 0.55 -15.59
N GLY A 125 14.47 1.49 -14.65
CA GLY A 125 15.26 2.71 -14.59
C GLY A 125 16.75 2.46 -14.35
N LEU A 126 17.09 1.48 -13.51
CA LEU A 126 18.48 1.09 -13.24
C LEU A 126 19.13 0.48 -14.49
N GLU A 127 18.47 -0.44 -15.19
CA GLU A 127 18.99 -1.02 -16.44
C GLU A 127 19.25 0.05 -17.52
N CYS A 128 18.37 1.05 -17.61
CA CYS A 128 18.57 2.18 -18.53
C CYS A 128 19.80 3.03 -18.15
N LEU A 129 20.03 3.25 -16.86
CA LEU A 129 21.20 3.97 -16.36
C LEU A 129 22.49 3.18 -16.59
N GLU A 130 22.50 1.88 -16.36
CA GLU A 130 23.66 1.01 -16.66
C GLU A 130 24.01 1.04 -18.15
N LYS A 131 23.02 0.95 -19.04
CA LYS A 131 23.23 1.09 -20.50
C LYS A 131 23.79 2.46 -20.87
N ALA A 132 23.31 3.53 -20.24
CA ALA A 132 23.83 4.88 -20.46
C ALA A 132 25.28 5.04 -19.96
N GLN A 133 25.59 4.46 -18.80
CA GLN A 133 26.95 4.45 -18.25
C GLN A 133 27.92 3.65 -19.13
N ALA A 134 27.51 2.49 -19.63
CA ALA A 134 28.31 1.70 -20.58
C ALA A 134 28.65 2.52 -21.84
N ARG A 135 27.64 3.17 -22.44
CA ARG A 135 27.85 4.05 -23.60
C ARG A 135 28.79 5.22 -23.31
N ASN A 136 28.69 5.82 -22.12
CA ASN A 136 29.62 6.87 -21.71
C ASN A 136 31.06 6.34 -21.55
N GLY A 137 31.23 5.10 -21.09
CA GLY A 137 32.51 4.41 -21.05
C GLY A 137 33.12 4.23 -22.45
N ASP A 138 32.33 3.79 -23.41
CA ASP A 138 32.77 3.65 -24.81
C ASP A 138 33.24 4.99 -25.41
N ILE A 139 32.50 6.07 -25.14
CA ILE A 139 32.84 7.43 -25.58
C ILE A 139 34.17 7.88 -24.95
N LEU A 140 34.34 7.66 -23.64
CA LEU A 140 35.57 8.01 -22.94
C LEU A 140 36.77 7.23 -23.50
N GLN A 141 36.60 5.93 -23.78
CA GLN A 141 37.65 5.11 -24.35
C GLN A 141 38.06 5.59 -25.75
N ALA A 142 37.08 5.97 -26.59
CA ALA A 142 37.35 6.54 -27.91
C ALA A 142 38.11 7.87 -27.82
N LEU A 143 37.76 8.73 -26.86
CA LEU A 143 38.46 10.01 -26.62
C LEU A 143 39.89 9.80 -26.13
N ILE A 144 40.13 8.84 -25.23
CA ILE A 144 41.47 8.48 -24.78
C ILE A 144 42.32 8.01 -25.97
N GLY A 145 41.79 7.09 -26.79
CA GLY A 145 42.49 6.62 -27.99
C GLY A 145 42.83 7.75 -28.98
N ALA A 146 41.90 8.68 -29.20
CA ALA A 146 42.15 9.85 -30.04
C ALA A 146 43.24 10.77 -29.48
N LEU A 147 43.27 10.97 -28.16
CA LEU A 147 44.29 11.77 -27.48
C LEU A 147 45.67 11.12 -27.56
N ASP A 148 45.75 9.80 -27.41
CA ASP A 148 47.01 9.06 -27.50
C ASP A 148 47.56 9.07 -28.93
N LEU A 149 46.69 8.93 -29.94
CA LEU A 149 47.08 9.10 -31.34
C LEU A 149 47.60 10.51 -31.63
N ALA A 150 46.90 11.54 -31.12
CA ALA A 150 47.32 12.93 -31.27
C ALA A 150 48.65 13.23 -30.56
N ARG A 151 48.94 12.57 -29.43
CA ARG A 151 50.25 12.65 -28.77
C ARG A 151 51.34 12.03 -29.64
N ALA A 152 51.14 10.83 -30.17
CA ALA A 152 52.09 10.15 -31.03
C ALA A 152 52.46 11.00 -32.26
N VAL A 153 51.47 11.58 -32.95
CA VAL A 153 51.71 12.48 -34.10
C VAL A 153 52.52 13.72 -33.71
N ARG A 154 52.30 14.28 -32.52
CA ARG A 154 53.09 15.42 -32.04
C ARG A 154 54.53 15.03 -31.72
N ASP A 155 54.74 13.83 -31.19
CA ASP A 155 56.08 13.33 -30.86
C ASP A 155 56.86 13.00 -32.15
N GLU A 156 56.24 12.35 -33.14
CA GLU A 156 56.82 12.17 -34.48
C GLU A 156 57.18 13.52 -35.14
N LYS A 157 56.28 14.50 -35.05
CA LYS A 157 56.56 15.86 -35.58
C LYS A 157 57.76 16.50 -34.86
N ARG A 158 57.91 16.32 -33.54
CA ARG A 158 59.07 16.81 -32.78
C ARG A 158 60.36 16.12 -33.22
N GLU A 159 60.35 14.80 -33.40
CA GLU A 159 61.51 14.06 -33.92
C GLU A 159 61.90 14.54 -35.32
N HIS A 160 60.92 14.74 -36.21
CA HIS A 160 61.16 15.30 -37.54
C HIS A 160 61.78 16.70 -37.50
N VAL A 161 61.30 17.60 -36.63
CA VAL A 161 61.89 18.95 -36.46
C VAL A 161 63.32 18.87 -35.91
N MET A 162 63.57 18.05 -34.88
CA MET A 162 64.91 17.86 -34.32
C MET A 162 65.90 17.29 -35.35
N LEU A 163 65.46 16.43 -36.27
CA LEU A 163 66.30 15.91 -37.35
C LEU A 163 66.61 16.95 -38.44
N MET A 164 65.76 17.98 -38.59
CA MET A 164 66.00 19.09 -39.52
C MET A 164 66.99 20.11 -38.93
N ASP A 165 66.93 20.40 -37.63
CA ASP A 165 67.83 21.34 -36.95
C ASP A 165 69.29 20.83 -36.84
N VAL A 166 69.56 19.54 -37.09
CA VAL A 166 70.91 18.94 -37.08
C VAL A 166 71.61 19.01 -38.46
N ARG A 167 70.92 19.50 -39.50
CA ARG A 167 71.45 19.56 -40.88
C ARG A 167 71.85 20.96 -41.38
N ASP A 168 71.81 21.96 -40.52
CA ASP A 168 72.37 23.30 -40.76
C ASP A 168 73.71 23.48 -40.01
#